data_AF-A0A370FUV6-F1
#
_entry.id   AF-A0A370FUV6-F1
#
_cell.length_a   1.000
_cell.length_b   1.000
_cell.length_c   1.000
_cell.angle_alpha   90.00
_cell.angle_beta   90.00
_cell.angle_gamma   90.00
#
_symmetry.space_group_name_H-M   'P 1'
#
loop_
_entity.id
_entity.type
_entity.pdbx_description
1 polymer ?
#
loop_
_entity_poly.entity_id
_entity_poly.type
_entity_poly.pdbx_seq_one_letter_code
_entity_poly.pdbx_strand_id
1 'polypeptide(L)'
;MSHRAGLHRVRGLVPGPLGLMDHAAVTAALAASAPDPRSPMLPGYHAVTYGTLVAELLARATGKPFAELVRTEIAEPLGVPEFWFVVPPEQRYRIAKSFPRINPFRLSWDTTSFVLSRIPGLRGVADAGMPRGFDELVRNPAIHDVAMPGWNGVFNARALAKMYGALANGGSVEGIQFLRSETVAQLSEVQTTDRDFVLGIRTNWRLGYHAALVASRTQYEHAFGHYGLGGSGAFADSKSGLALAFVTNRMGNALTPLTDLRMLRLGAQAQSIARRL
;
A
#
# COMPACT_ATOMS: atom_id res chain seq x y z
N MET A 1 7.30 -1.68 11.93
CA MET A 1 6.60 -1.59 10.62
C MET A 1 5.08 -1.68 10.73
N SER A 2 4.47 -1.28 11.87
CA SER A 2 3.03 -1.39 12.15
C SER A 2 2.37 -0.01 12.36
N HIS A 3 2.87 1.02 11.66
CA HIS A 3 2.36 2.40 11.73
C HIS A 3 2.42 3.10 13.10
N ARG A 4 3.41 2.76 13.94
CA ARG A 4 3.62 3.34 15.29
C ARG A 4 4.79 4.34 15.40
N ALA A 5 5.33 4.83 14.27
CA ALA A 5 6.41 5.81 14.29
C ALA A 5 5.94 7.28 14.44
N GLY A 6 4.66 7.56 14.22
CA GLY A 6 4.09 8.89 14.43
C GLY A 6 4.39 9.89 13.30
N LEU A 7 4.99 9.43 12.21
CA LEU A 7 5.45 10.22 11.07
C LEU A 7 4.49 10.14 9.88
N HIS A 8 3.19 10.11 10.14
CA HIS A 8 2.15 9.92 9.13
C HIS A 8 1.80 11.22 8.36
N ARG A 9 2.18 12.38 8.89
CA ARG A 9 1.80 13.69 8.33
C ARG A 9 2.63 14.01 7.10
N VAL A 10 1.95 14.35 6.00
CA VAL A 10 2.57 14.67 4.71
C VAL A 10 2.43 16.15 4.36
N ARG A 11 1.38 16.80 4.86
CA ARG A 11 1.10 18.21 4.57
C ARG A 11 2.23 19.10 5.10
N GLY A 12 2.87 19.83 4.19
CA GLY A 12 3.97 20.73 4.52
C GLY A 12 5.29 20.04 4.86
N LEU A 13 5.41 18.73 4.62
CA LEU A 13 6.63 17.98 4.88
C LEU A 13 7.80 18.45 4.00
N VAL A 14 7.52 18.73 2.73
CA VAL A 14 8.48 19.21 1.73
C VAL A 14 7.85 20.33 0.89
N PRO A 15 8.65 21.29 0.39
CA PRO A 15 8.13 22.37 -0.42
C PRO A 15 7.74 21.92 -1.83
N GLY A 16 6.74 22.60 -2.39
CA GLY A 16 6.32 22.43 -3.78
C GLY A 16 5.51 21.15 -4.08
N PRO A 17 4.84 21.09 -5.24
CA PRO A 17 3.96 19.97 -5.61
C PRO A 17 4.73 18.69 -5.94
N LEU A 18 6.00 18.80 -6.37
CA LEU A 18 6.86 17.68 -6.73
C LEU A 18 7.85 17.28 -5.63
N GLY A 19 7.86 17.96 -4.49
CA GLY A 19 8.84 17.71 -3.43
C GLY A 19 8.83 16.26 -2.91
N LEU A 20 7.68 15.57 -3.01
CA LEU A 20 7.57 14.16 -2.63
C LEU A 20 8.35 13.19 -3.54
N MET A 21 8.78 13.63 -4.72
CA MET A 21 9.66 12.85 -5.60
C MET A 21 11.12 12.89 -5.14
N ASP A 22 11.50 13.81 -4.27
CA ASP A 22 12.86 13.87 -3.73
C ASP A 22 12.95 13.00 -2.47
N HIS A 23 13.37 11.74 -2.65
CA HIS A 23 13.51 10.79 -1.54
C HIS A 23 14.43 11.30 -0.44
N ALA A 24 15.51 12.01 -0.78
CA ALA A 24 16.46 12.54 0.19
C ALA A 24 15.84 13.68 1.00
N ALA A 25 15.16 14.61 0.34
CA ALA A 25 14.46 15.71 1.02
C ALA A 25 13.33 15.20 1.92
N VAL A 26 12.52 14.24 1.44
CA VAL A 26 11.45 13.63 2.24
C VAL A 26 12.02 12.89 3.45
N THR A 27 13.09 12.13 3.27
CA THR A 27 13.76 11.41 4.36
C THR A 27 14.32 12.37 5.41
N ALA A 28 15.02 13.41 4.98
CA ALA A 28 15.58 14.41 5.89
C ALA A 28 14.47 15.12 6.69
N ALA A 29 13.37 15.48 6.03
CA ALA A 29 12.22 16.10 6.68
C ALA A 29 11.54 15.15 7.69
N LEU A 30 11.41 13.86 7.36
CA LEU A 30 10.85 12.86 8.28
C LEU A 30 11.75 12.64 9.49
N ALA A 31 13.08 12.59 9.29
CA ALA A 31 14.04 12.44 10.38
C ALA A 31 14.06 13.65 11.33
N ALA A 32 13.80 14.86 10.80
CA ALA A 32 13.70 16.09 11.59
C ALA A 32 12.33 16.30 12.25
N SER A 33 11.31 15.50 11.90
CA SER A 33 9.95 15.68 12.38
C SER A 33 9.75 15.07 13.77
N ALA A 34 9.05 15.80 14.64
CA ALA A 34 8.57 15.26 15.90
C ALA A 34 7.46 14.22 15.64
N PRO A 35 7.53 13.01 16.24
CA PRO A 35 6.45 12.03 16.17
C PRO A 35 5.13 12.59 16.72
N ASP A 36 4.01 12.17 16.15
CA ASP A 36 2.70 12.43 16.76
C ASP A 36 2.62 11.82 18.17
N PRO A 37 2.20 12.59 19.19
CA PRO A 37 2.22 12.14 20.59
C PRO A 37 1.32 10.94 20.87
N ARG A 38 0.37 10.62 19.99
CA ARG A 38 -0.48 9.42 20.12
C ARG A 38 0.24 8.14 19.72
N SER A 39 1.29 8.24 18.90
CA SER A 39 1.95 7.09 18.27
C SER A 39 2.56 6.04 19.21
N PRO A 40 3.08 6.39 20.40
CA PRO A 40 3.50 5.38 21.37
C PRO A 40 2.35 4.46 21.81
N MET A 41 1.11 4.97 21.80
CA MET A 41 -0.07 4.27 22.30
C MET A 41 -0.88 3.64 21.17
N LEU A 42 -1.04 4.34 20.04
CA LEU A 42 -1.96 3.97 18.96
C LEU A 42 -1.26 3.98 17.61
N PRO A 43 -1.62 3.07 16.68
CA PRO A 43 -1.16 3.16 15.30
C PRO A 43 -1.85 4.31 14.57
N GLY A 44 -1.14 4.92 13.62
CA GLY A 44 -1.71 5.90 12.70
C GLY A 44 -1.16 5.68 11.30
N TYR A 45 -2.02 5.32 10.36
CA TYR A 45 -1.63 4.97 8.99
C TYR A 45 -0.74 6.01 8.30
N HIS A 46 0.41 5.56 7.82
CA HIS A 46 1.44 6.37 7.17
C HIS A 46 1.26 6.26 5.65
N ALA A 47 0.19 6.85 5.11
CA ALA A 47 -0.28 6.60 3.74
C ALA A 47 0.79 6.82 2.65
N VAL A 48 1.63 7.85 2.82
CA VAL A 48 2.71 8.19 1.88
C VAL A 48 4.08 7.85 2.47
N THR A 49 4.30 8.20 3.73
CA THR A 49 5.61 8.17 4.38
C THR A 49 6.09 6.77 4.74
N TYR A 50 5.19 5.77 4.83
CA TYR A 50 5.57 4.39 5.13
C TYR A 50 6.65 3.88 4.18
N GLY A 51 6.43 4.04 2.87
CA GLY A 51 7.33 3.54 1.85
C GLY A 51 8.70 4.24 1.88
N THR A 52 8.74 5.55 2.14
CA THR A 52 10.01 6.28 2.30
C THR A 52 10.80 5.76 3.50
N LEU A 53 10.13 5.56 4.65
CA LEU A 53 10.79 5.03 5.85
C LEU A 53 11.36 3.63 5.60
N VAL A 54 10.61 2.74 4.94
CA VAL A 54 11.08 1.40 4.60
C VAL A 54 12.22 1.45 3.59
N ALA A 55 12.09 2.26 2.53
CA ALA A 55 13.12 2.40 1.51
C ALA A 55 14.44 2.91 2.08
N GLU A 56 14.39 3.91 2.95
CA GLU A 56 15.58 4.46 3.60
C GLU A 56 16.25 3.45 4.53
N LEU A 57 15.46 2.72 5.34
CA LEU A 57 15.99 1.67 6.21
C LEU A 57 16.70 0.58 5.40
N LEU A 58 16.09 0.13 4.31
CA LEU A 58 16.68 -0.88 3.43
C LEU A 58 17.94 -0.36 2.74
N ALA A 59 17.93 0.88 2.24
CA ALA A 59 19.10 1.49 1.62
C ALA A 59 20.27 1.60 2.59
N ARG A 60 20.03 2.02 3.85
CA ARG A 60 21.06 2.07 4.89
C ARG A 60 21.58 0.70 5.30
N ALA A 61 20.70 -0.30 5.38
CA ALA A 61 21.08 -1.64 5.80
C ALA A 61 21.87 -2.41 4.73
N THR A 62 21.64 -2.12 3.45
CA THR A 62 22.18 -2.91 2.33
C THR A 62 23.16 -2.16 1.43
N GLY A 63 23.17 -0.82 1.49
CA GLY A 63 23.90 0.02 0.55
C GLY A 63 23.30 0.07 -0.86
N LYS A 64 22.12 -0.52 -1.09
CA LYS A 64 21.48 -0.62 -2.41
C LYS A 64 20.22 0.24 -2.52
N PRO A 65 19.91 0.80 -3.70
CA PRO A 65 18.68 1.54 -3.91
C PRO A 65 17.46 0.62 -3.85
N PHE A 66 16.32 1.15 -3.36
CA PHE A 66 15.10 0.37 -3.14
C PHE A 66 14.60 -0.37 -4.40
N ALA A 67 14.63 0.28 -5.57
CA ALA A 67 14.19 -0.35 -6.82
C ALA A 67 15.08 -1.54 -7.24
N GLU A 68 16.38 -1.49 -6.92
CA GLU A 68 17.28 -2.62 -7.14
C GLU A 68 16.92 -3.79 -6.22
N LEU A 69 16.70 -3.52 -4.93
CA LEU A 69 16.29 -4.56 -3.97
C LEU A 69 14.97 -5.21 -4.36
N VAL A 70 13.98 -4.45 -4.81
CA VAL A 70 12.72 -5.03 -5.31
C VAL A 70 12.97 -5.93 -6.52
N ARG A 71 13.86 -5.52 -7.44
CA ARG A 71 14.23 -6.35 -8.60
C ARG A 71 14.92 -7.64 -8.16
N THR A 72 15.99 -7.56 -7.37
CA THR A 72 16.86 -8.72 -7.05
C THR A 72 16.29 -9.62 -5.97
N GLU A 73 15.53 -9.08 -5.01
CA GLU A 73 15.02 -9.84 -3.86
C GLU A 73 13.56 -10.28 -4.03
N ILE A 74 12.81 -9.72 -4.99
CA ILE A 74 11.38 -10.06 -5.21
C ILE A 74 11.13 -10.48 -6.65
N ALA A 75 11.37 -9.60 -7.61
CA ALA A 75 10.96 -9.80 -9.00
C ALA A 75 11.69 -10.97 -9.67
N GLU A 76 13.01 -11.02 -9.54
CA GLU A 76 13.86 -12.06 -10.13
C GLU A 76 13.64 -13.43 -9.48
N PRO A 77 13.66 -13.59 -8.14
CA PRO A 77 13.41 -14.89 -7.50
C PRO A 77 12.05 -15.47 -7.83
N LEU A 78 11.02 -14.63 -7.98
CA LEU A 78 9.66 -15.07 -8.32
C LEU A 78 9.43 -15.17 -9.84
N GLY A 79 10.39 -14.78 -10.68
CA GLY A 79 10.24 -14.77 -12.14
C GLY A 79 9.10 -13.86 -12.63
N VAL A 80 8.86 -12.74 -11.96
CA VAL A 80 7.78 -11.78 -12.25
C VAL A 80 8.36 -10.37 -12.38
N PRO A 81 8.75 -9.94 -13.58
CA PRO A 81 9.46 -8.68 -13.76
C PRO A 81 8.62 -7.44 -13.45
N GLU A 82 7.28 -7.55 -13.43
CA GLU A 82 6.36 -6.43 -13.22
C GLU A 82 6.18 -6.02 -11.74
N PHE A 83 7.30 -5.91 -11.01
CA PHE A 83 7.39 -5.28 -9.70
C PHE A 83 8.16 -3.95 -9.81
N TRP A 84 7.56 -2.95 -10.47
CA TRP A 84 8.24 -1.69 -10.76
C TRP A 84 7.87 -0.58 -9.79
N PHE A 85 8.87 0.01 -9.15
CA PHE A 85 8.76 1.32 -8.49
C PHE A 85 9.48 2.42 -9.29
N VAL A 86 10.38 2.02 -10.18
CA VAL A 86 10.91 2.81 -11.30
C VAL A 86 10.62 1.99 -12.54
N VAL A 87 9.89 2.54 -13.50
CA VAL A 87 9.46 1.78 -14.69
C VAL A 87 10.49 1.94 -15.80
N PRO A 88 11.06 0.83 -16.32
CA PRO A 88 11.97 0.89 -17.45
C PRO A 88 11.33 1.65 -18.63
N PRO A 89 12.03 2.60 -19.27
CA PRO A 89 11.47 3.43 -20.34
C PRO A 89 10.76 2.61 -21.44
N GLU A 90 11.37 1.51 -21.86
CA GLU A 90 10.88 0.59 -22.86
C GLU A 90 9.64 -0.21 -22.42
N GLN A 91 9.32 -0.25 -21.12
CA GLN A 91 8.12 -0.93 -20.60
C GLN A 91 6.94 0.03 -20.37
N ARG A 92 7.14 1.35 -20.48
CA ARG A 92 6.10 2.36 -20.15
C ARG A 92 4.86 2.27 -21.02
N TYR A 93 4.96 1.73 -22.23
CA TYR A 93 3.81 1.50 -23.11
C TYR A 93 2.78 0.51 -22.54
N ARG A 94 3.19 -0.33 -21.56
CA ARG A 94 2.32 -1.31 -20.89
C ARG A 94 1.49 -0.70 -19.77
N ILE A 95 1.76 0.55 -19.38
CA ILE A 95 1.06 1.21 -18.27
C ILE A 95 -0.36 1.57 -18.72
N ALA A 96 -1.35 0.93 -18.10
CA ALA A 96 -2.75 1.25 -18.33
C ALA A 96 -3.07 2.65 -17.80
N LYS A 97 -3.79 3.45 -18.58
CA LYS A 97 -4.23 4.80 -18.16
C LYS A 97 -5.35 4.69 -17.14
N SER A 98 -5.19 5.32 -15.98
CA SER A 98 -6.21 5.32 -14.92
C SER A 98 -7.42 6.21 -15.24
N PHE A 99 -8.63 5.77 -14.92
CA PHE A 99 -9.89 6.49 -15.15
C PHE A 99 -10.99 6.11 -14.14
N PRO A 100 -12.01 6.93 -13.84
CA PRO A 100 -11.98 8.38 -14.01
C PRO A 100 -10.83 8.98 -13.21
N ARG A 101 -10.51 10.24 -13.46
CA ARG A 101 -9.49 10.94 -12.68
C ARG A 101 -9.90 10.98 -11.20
N ILE A 102 -8.94 10.88 -10.29
CA ILE A 102 -9.18 10.93 -8.83
C ILE A 102 -9.98 12.18 -8.44
N ASN A 103 -9.81 13.28 -9.18
CA ASN A 103 -10.55 14.51 -9.02
C ASN A 103 -11.15 14.98 -10.36
N PRO A 104 -12.33 14.46 -10.76
CA PRO A 104 -12.92 14.80 -12.06
C PRO A 104 -13.43 16.25 -12.10
N PHE A 105 -13.71 16.87 -10.94
CA PHE A 105 -14.27 18.21 -10.81
C PHE A 105 -13.22 19.31 -10.56
N ARG A 106 -11.92 18.97 -10.52
CA ARG A 106 -10.82 19.90 -10.18
C ARG A 106 -11.04 20.68 -8.86
N LEU A 107 -11.80 20.13 -7.92
CA LEU A 107 -11.95 20.74 -6.61
C LEU A 107 -10.60 20.68 -5.88
N SER A 108 -10.14 21.77 -5.28
CA SER A 108 -8.87 21.70 -4.54
C SER A 108 -8.99 20.64 -3.45
N TRP A 109 -7.94 19.83 -3.27
CA TRP A 109 -7.94 18.84 -2.19
C TRP A 109 -8.13 19.48 -0.82
N ASP A 110 -7.76 20.77 -0.67
CA ASP A 110 -8.09 21.58 0.50
C ASP A 110 -9.61 21.64 0.77
N THR A 111 -10.45 21.79 -0.26
CA THR A 111 -11.91 21.77 -0.12
C THR A 111 -12.43 20.39 0.29
N THR A 112 -11.94 19.32 -0.34
CA THR A 112 -12.34 17.94 0.00
C THR A 112 -11.89 17.55 1.42
N SER A 113 -10.64 17.86 1.77
CA SER A 113 -10.06 17.65 3.09
C SER A 113 -10.77 18.47 4.17
N PHE A 114 -11.17 19.71 3.85
CA PHE A 114 -11.94 20.56 4.76
C PHE A 114 -13.33 19.99 5.05
N VAL A 115 -14.04 19.52 4.02
CA VAL A 115 -15.34 18.84 4.17
C VAL A 115 -15.19 17.55 4.98
N LEU A 116 -14.18 16.71 4.68
CA LEU A 116 -13.91 15.48 5.42
C LEU A 116 -13.52 15.75 6.88
N SER A 117 -12.72 16.79 7.13
CA SER A 117 -12.26 17.15 8.49
C SER A 117 -13.39 17.61 9.42
N ARG A 118 -14.51 18.07 8.86
CA ARG A 118 -15.72 18.48 9.61
C ARG A 118 -16.61 17.31 10.00
N ILE A 119 -16.34 16.10 9.51
CA ILE A 119 -17.04 14.89 9.91
C ILE A 119 -16.28 14.27 11.10
N PRO A 120 -16.92 14.09 12.27
CA PRO A 120 -16.29 13.45 13.43
C PRO A 120 -15.71 12.08 13.06
N GLY A 121 -14.40 11.87 13.32
CA GLY A 121 -13.69 10.63 13.02
C GLY A 121 -12.90 10.59 11.71
N LEU A 122 -13.01 11.61 10.84
CA LEU A 122 -12.27 11.68 9.56
C LEU A 122 -11.13 12.71 9.54
N ARG A 123 -10.87 13.40 10.65
CA ARG A 123 -9.76 14.37 10.79
C ARG A 123 -8.38 13.72 10.61
N GLY A 124 -8.18 12.50 11.11
CA GLY A 124 -6.93 11.74 10.92
C GLY A 124 -6.68 11.38 9.45
N VAL A 125 -7.73 10.99 8.71
CA VAL A 125 -7.69 10.74 7.27
C VAL A 125 -7.32 12.01 6.48
N ALA A 126 -7.73 13.18 6.97
CA ALA A 126 -7.36 14.47 6.37
C ALA A 126 -5.86 14.79 6.58
N ASP A 127 -5.32 14.54 7.78
CA ASP A 127 -3.91 14.82 8.13
C ASP A 127 -2.91 13.85 7.48
N ALA A 128 -3.32 12.59 7.28
CA ALA A 128 -2.60 11.60 6.47
C ALA A 128 -3.03 11.62 4.98
N GLY A 129 -3.94 12.53 4.64
CA GLY A 129 -4.54 12.66 3.32
C GLY A 129 -3.53 13.15 2.29
N MET A 130 -3.88 12.96 1.02
CA MET A 130 -3.03 13.34 -0.11
C MET A 130 -2.62 14.81 -0.02
N PRO A 131 -1.35 15.19 -0.15
CA PRO A 131 -0.96 16.60 -0.09
C PRO A 131 -1.55 17.39 -1.26
N ARG A 132 -1.56 18.72 -1.13
CA ARG A 132 -1.93 19.61 -2.23
C ARG A 132 -1.06 19.30 -3.46
N GLY A 133 -1.69 19.13 -4.61
CA GLY A 133 -1.00 18.79 -5.87
C GLY A 133 -0.73 17.30 -6.06
N PHE A 134 -1.19 16.41 -5.17
CA PHE A 134 -1.01 14.96 -5.38
C PHE A 134 -1.65 14.45 -6.67
N ASP A 135 -2.77 15.05 -7.12
CA ASP A 135 -3.35 14.72 -8.42
C ASP A 135 -2.47 15.14 -9.60
N GLU A 136 -1.69 16.22 -9.46
CA GLU A 136 -0.70 16.68 -10.42
C GLU A 136 0.52 15.76 -10.41
N LEU A 137 0.97 15.39 -9.22
CA LEU A 137 2.05 14.44 -8.97
C LEU A 137 1.77 13.08 -9.64
N VAL A 138 0.57 12.52 -9.43
CA VAL A 138 0.14 11.24 -10.03
C VAL A 138 0.01 11.32 -11.56
N ARG A 139 -0.19 12.52 -12.11
CA ARG A 139 -0.27 12.75 -13.57
C ARG A 139 1.08 13.05 -14.20
N ASN A 140 2.09 13.40 -13.42
CA ASN A 140 3.41 13.74 -13.94
C ASN A 140 4.12 12.45 -14.40
N PRO A 141 4.54 12.33 -15.68
CA PRO A 141 5.27 11.15 -16.17
C PRO A 141 6.51 10.80 -15.35
N ALA A 142 7.12 11.79 -14.69
CA ALA A 142 8.29 11.60 -13.82
C ALA A 142 8.01 10.73 -12.59
N ILE A 143 6.74 10.44 -12.28
CA ILE A 143 6.35 9.47 -11.25
C ILE A 143 6.94 8.08 -11.47
N HIS A 144 7.25 7.75 -12.73
CA HIS A 144 7.84 6.47 -13.11
C HIS A 144 9.37 6.46 -13.11
N ASP A 145 10.00 7.60 -12.81
CA ASP A 145 11.46 7.75 -12.78
C ASP A 145 12.04 7.57 -11.37
N VAL A 146 11.21 7.66 -10.33
CA VAL A 146 11.65 7.63 -8.93
C VAL A 146 10.85 6.63 -8.11
N ALA A 147 11.52 5.88 -7.22
CA ALA A 147 10.85 4.96 -6.31
C ALA A 147 10.20 5.72 -5.14
N MET A 148 8.87 5.61 -4.99
CA MET A 148 8.09 6.20 -3.90
C MET A 148 7.18 5.13 -3.29
N PRO A 149 7.74 4.20 -2.48
CA PRO A 149 7.15 2.88 -2.30
C PRO A 149 5.82 2.82 -1.56
N GLY A 150 5.38 3.94 -0.98
CA GLY A 150 4.07 4.02 -0.35
C GLY A 150 2.92 4.07 -1.35
N TRP A 151 3.15 4.44 -2.61
CA TRP A 151 2.04 4.80 -3.49
C TRP A 151 2.28 4.73 -5.01
N ASN A 152 3.52 4.64 -5.51
CA ASN A 152 3.77 4.72 -6.96
C ASN A 152 4.09 3.38 -7.66
N GLY A 153 3.96 2.25 -6.96
CA GLY A 153 4.22 0.93 -7.54
C GLY A 153 3.34 0.62 -8.76
N VAL A 154 3.94 0.09 -9.82
CA VAL A 154 3.28 -0.34 -11.06
C VAL A 154 3.40 -1.86 -11.16
N PHE A 155 2.31 -2.55 -10.85
CA PHE A 155 2.25 -4.01 -10.81
C PHE A 155 1.10 -4.55 -11.65
N ASN A 156 1.18 -5.83 -12.01
CA ASN A 156 0.05 -6.58 -12.55
C ASN A 156 -0.49 -7.58 -11.52
N ALA A 157 -1.72 -8.07 -11.74
CA ALA A 157 -2.37 -9.01 -10.82
C ALA A 157 -1.63 -10.35 -10.72
N ARG A 158 -0.96 -10.81 -11.79
CA ARG A 158 -0.23 -12.10 -11.80
C ARG A 158 1.01 -12.04 -10.90
N ALA A 159 1.78 -10.97 -10.98
CA ALA A 159 2.97 -10.73 -10.18
C ALA A 159 2.60 -10.66 -8.68
N LEU A 160 1.58 -9.86 -8.35
CA LEU A 160 1.06 -9.79 -6.98
C LEU A 160 0.53 -11.14 -6.49
N ALA A 161 -0.27 -11.84 -7.31
CA ALA A 161 -0.82 -13.14 -6.92
C ALA A 161 0.27 -14.17 -6.68
N LYS A 162 1.37 -14.17 -7.44
CA LYS A 162 2.50 -15.08 -7.23
C LYS A 162 3.22 -14.79 -5.91
N MET A 163 3.54 -13.53 -5.63
CA MET A 163 4.16 -13.13 -4.36
C MET A 163 3.26 -13.47 -3.17
N TYR A 164 1.97 -13.10 -3.22
CA TYR A 164 1.02 -13.44 -2.16
C TYR A 164 0.75 -14.96 -2.10
N GLY A 165 0.86 -15.68 -3.21
CA GLY A 165 0.80 -17.14 -3.26
C GLY A 165 1.90 -17.77 -2.42
N ALA A 166 3.13 -17.24 -2.50
CA ALA A 166 4.20 -17.64 -1.61
C ALA A 166 3.85 -17.38 -0.14
N LEU A 167 3.31 -16.20 0.18
CA LEU A 167 2.90 -15.86 1.56
C LEU A 167 1.77 -16.77 2.08
N ALA A 168 0.82 -17.16 1.24
CA ALA A 168 -0.26 -18.07 1.62
C ALA A 168 0.24 -19.51 1.86
N ASN A 169 1.36 -19.89 1.25
CA ASN A 169 1.86 -21.28 1.24
C ASN A 169 3.23 -21.40 1.92
N GLY A 170 3.35 -20.79 3.11
CA GLY A 170 4.53 -20.95 3.97
C GLY A 170 5.83 -20.40 3.39
N GLY A 171 5.74 -19.47 2.44
CA GLY A 171 6.87 -18.85 1.77
C GLY A 171 7.29 -19.53 0.47
N SER A 172 6.50 -20.48 -0.03
CA SER A 172 6.79 -21.23 -1.26
C SER A 172 5.71 -21.09 -2.33
N VAL A 173 6.11 -21.02 -3.60
CA VAL A 173 5.18 -20.98 -4.74
C VAL A 173 5.83 -21.59 -5.98
N GLU A 174 5.11 -22.45 -6.70
CA GLU A 174 5.59 -23.05 -7.96
C GLU A 174 7.00 -23.70 -7.83
N GLY A 175 7.29 -24.36 -6.69
CA GLY A 175 8.58 -24.98 -6.42
C GLY A 175 9.71 -24.02 -6.00
N ILE A 176 9.43 -22.72 -5.88
CA ILE A 176 10.38 -21.69 -5.44
C ILE A 176 10.19 -21.44 -3.95
N GLN A 177 11.26 -21.53 -3.15
CA GLN A 177 11.28 -21.06 -1.76
C GLN A 177 11.62 -19.57 -1.74
N PHE A 178 10.60 -18.71 -1.66
CA PHE A 178 10.75 -17.26 -1.66
C PHE A 178 11.15 -16.71 -0.28
N LEU A 179 10.47 -17.15 0.78
CA LEU A 179 10.77 -16.77 2.17
C LEU A 179 10.77 -17.99 3.05
N ARG A 180 11.52 -18.01 4.16
CA ARG A 180 11.38 -19.07 5.17
C ARG A 180 9.99 -19.04 5.79
N SER A 181 9.45 -20.20 6.16
CA SER A 181 8.14 -20.30 6.82
C SER A 181 8.07 -19.51 8.12
N GLU A 182 9.17 -19.43 8.88
CA GLU A 182 9.25 -18.63 10.10
C GLU A 182 9.15 -17.13 9.81
N THR A 183 9.73 -16.68 8.70
CA THR A 183 9.60 -15.29 8.24
C THR A 183 8.16 -14.98 7.84
N VAL A 184 7.48 -15.93 7.19
CA VAL A 184 6.05 -15.81 6.87
C VAL A 184 5.18 -15.80 8.13
N ALA A 185 5.50 -16.61 9.13
CA ALA A 185 4.79 -16.58 10.41
C ALA A 185 4.96 -15.20 11.09
N GLN A 186 6.18 -14.67 11.14
CA GLN A 186 6.47 -13.36 11.74
C GLN A 186 5.75 -12.21 11.03
N LEU A 187 5.77 -12.17 9.69
CA LEU A 187 5.07 -11.11 8.95
C LEU A 187 3.54 -11.21 9.06
N SER A 188 3.01 -12.40 9.36
CA SER A 188 1.58 -12.67 9.51
C SER A 188 1.04 -12.35 10.91
N GLU A 189 1.93 -12.12 11.89
CA GLU A 189 1.54 -11.85 13.28
C GLU A 189 0.93 -10.45 13.45
N VAL A 190 -0.22 -10.40 14.12
CA VAL A 190 -0.90 -9.14 14.46
C VAL A 190 -0.10 -8.41 15.53
N GLN A 191 0.41 -7.23 15.18
CA GLN A 191 1.24 -6.39 16.05
C GLN A 191 0.40 -5.46 16.94
N THR A 192 -0.83 -5.14 16.54
CA THR A 192 -1.77 -4.35 17.33
C THR A 192 -3.19 -4.53 16.82
N THR A 193 -4.16 -4.59 17.73
CA THR A 193 -5.61 -4.58 17.45
C THR A 193 -6.26 -3.25 17.79
N ASP A 194 -5.44 -2.24 18.12
CA ASP A 194 -5.89 -0.90 18.48
C ASP A 194 -6.59 -0.24 17.30
N ARG A 195 -7.48 0.70 17.62
CA ARG A 195 -8.12 1.53 16.61
C ARG A 195 -7.07 2.49 16.04
N ASP A 196 -6.88 2.44 14.73
CA ASP A 196 -5.98 3.35 14.03
C ASP A 196 -6.52 4.78 14.11
N PHE A 197 -5.72 5.71 14.63
CA PHE A 197 -6.19 7.09 14.85
C PHE A 197 -6.24 7.92 13.57
N VAL A 198 -5.64 7.44 12.47
CA VAL A 198 -5.73 8.03 11.14
C VAL A 198 -6.95 7.47 10.42
N LEU A 199 -7.05 6.15 10.28
CA LEU A 199 -8.12 5.48 9.53
C LEU A 199 -9.44 5.36 10.30
N GLY A 200 -9.41 5.50 11.62
CA GLY A 200 -10.59 5.41 12.47
C GLY A 200 -11.18 4.01 12.62
N ILE A 201 -10.46 2.96 12.20
CA ILE A 201 -10.89 1.55 12.25
C ILE A 201 -9.80 0.65 12.87
N ARG A 202 -10.18 -0.56 13.30
CA ARG A 202 -9.22 -1.59 13.72
C ARG A 202 -8.73 -2.34 12.49
N THR A 203 -7.51 -2.05 12.06
CA THR A 203 -6.89 -2.66 10.87
C THR A 203 -6.24 -4.01 11.16
N ASN A 204 -5.94 -4.29 12.43
CA ASN A 204 -5.12 -5.41 12.89
C ASN A 204 -3.78 -5.43 12.14
N TRP A 205 -3.00 -4.36 12.33
CA TRP A 205 -1.72 -4.15 11.67
C TRP A 205 -0.75 -5.30 11.97
N ARG A 206 -0.06 -5.74 10.92
CA ARG A 206 1.05 -6.68 10.94
C ARG A 206 2.33 -5.94 10.54
N LEU A 207 3.39 -6.67 10.18
CA LEU A 207 4.60 -6.04 9.63
C LEU A 207 4.36 -5.62 8.17
N GLY A 208 3.82 -4.41 7.97
CA GLY A 208 3.55 -3.82 6.65
C GLY A 208 2.25 -4.26 5.97
N TYR A 209 1.51 -5.18 6.58
CA TYR A 209 0.22 -5.64 6.11
C TYR A 209 -0.88 -5.34 7.12
N HIS A 210 -2.13 -5.44 6.70
CA HIS A 210 -3.29 -5.40 7.59
C HIS A 210 -4.21 -6.59 7.31
N ALA A 211 -5.24 -6.79 8.15
CA ALA A 211 -6.22 -7.85 7.91
C ALA A 211 -6.86 -7.71 6.52
N ALA A 212 -7.06 -8.85 5.86
CA ALA A 212 -7.73 -8.87 4.58
C ALA A 212 -9.16 -8.33 4.73
N LEU A 213 -9.49 -7.34 3.90
CA LEU A 213 -10.85 -6.85 3.75
C LEU A 213 -11.56 -7.74 2.73
N VAL A 214 -12.59 -8.43 3.19
CA VAL A 214 -13.39 -9.35 2.37
C VAL A 214 -14.87 -9.13 2.68
N ALA A 215 -15.73 -9.06 1.66
CA ALA A 215 -17.17 -8.86 1.82
C ALA A 215 -17.86 -10.15 2.24
N SER A 216 -17.52 -10.67 3.43
CA SER A 216 -18.05 -11.91 3.99
C SER A 216 -18.52 -11.72 5.42
N ARG A 217 -19.47 -12.56 5.84
CA ARG A 217 -19.88 -12.65 7.26
C ARG A 217 -18.90 -13.48 8.09
N THR A 218 -18.05 -14.27 7.44
CA THR A 218 -16.97 -15.00 8.09
C THR A 218 -15.74 -14.10 8.21
N GLN A 219 -15.16 -14.03 9.41
CA GLN A 219 -13.87 -13.40 9.62
C GLN A 219 -12.75 -14.35 9.20
N TYR A 220 -11.84 -13.88 8.35
CA TYR A 220 -10.66 -14.65 7.92
C TYR A 220 -9.44 -14.18 8.70
N GLU A 221 -9.26 -14.72 9.91
CA GLU A 221 -8.26 -14.24 10.88
C GLU A 221 -6.81 -14.39 10.38
N HIS A 222 -6.55 -15.41 9.55
CA HIS A 222 -5.25 -15.68 8.95
C HIS A 222 -5.04 -14.95 7.62
N ALA A 223 -6.06 -14.25 7.12
CA ALA A 223 -5.96 -13.53 5.87
C ALA A 223 -5.39 -12.11 6.10
N PHE A 224 -4.36 -11.76 5.33
CA PHE A 224 -3.71 -10.46 5.41
C PHE A 224 -3.23 -9.97 4.05
N GLY A 225 -3.11 -8.67 3.92
CA GLY A 225 -2.63 -8.04 2.70
C GLY A 225 -2.63 -6.54 2.77
N HIS A 226 -2.69 -5.91 1.60
CA HIS A 226 -2.73 -4.47 1.47
C HIS A 226 -3.60 -4.04 0.28
N TYR A 227 -4.31 -2.92 0.46
CA TYR A 227 -5.27 -2.40 -0.49
C TYR A 227 -4.90 -0.96 -0.82
N GLY A 228 -4.87 -0.65 -2.11
CA GLY A 228 -4.54 0.66 -2.64
C GLY A 228 -5.77 1.51 -2.89
N LEU A 229 -5.55 2.81 -2.97
CA LEU A 229 -6.60 3.73 -3.39
C LEU A 229 -7.13 3.34 -4.78
N GLY A 230 -8.45 3.43 -4.96
CA GLY A 230 -9.09 3.17 -6.24
C GLY A 230 -9.44 1.70 -6.49
N GLY A 231 -9.01 0.77 -5.62
CA GLY A 231 -9.56 -0.59 -5.58
C GLY A 231 -8.58 -1.73 -5.77
N SER A 232 -7.37 -1.45 -6.26
CA SER A 232 -6.34 -2.47 -6.42
C SER A 232 -5.87 -2.99 -5.06
N GLY A 233 -5.37 -4.22 -5.01
CA GLY A 233 -4.82 -4.80 -3.80
C GLY A 233 -4.56 -6.28 -3.95
N ALA A 234 -3.99 -6.87 -2.91
CA ALA A 234 -3.82 -8.32 -2.83
C ALA A 234 -3.82 -8.78 -1.38
N PHE A 235 -4.19 -10.04 -1.16
CA PHE A 235 -4.12 -10.70 0.13
C PHE A 235 -3.75 -12.18 -0.02
N ALA A 236 -3.23 -12.74 1.07
CA ALA A 236 -2.95 -14.15 1.28
C ALA A 236 -3.75 -14.65 2.48
N ASP A 237 -4.13 -15.92 2.48
CA ASP A 237 -4.72 -16.62 3.61
C ASP A 237 -3.99 -17.93 3.84
N SER A 238 -3.16 -17.96 4.89
CA SER A 238 -2.32 -19.12 5.20
C SER A 238 -3.12 -20.34 5.66
N LYS A 239 -4.40 -20.19 6.03
CA LYS A 239 -5.25 -21.32 6.43
C LYS A 239 -5.80 -22.08 5.23
N SER A 240 -6.11 -21.39 4.15
CA SER A 240 -6.66 -22.00 2.93
C SER A 240 -5.62 -22.19 1.82
N GLY A 241 -4.41 -21.63 1.97
CA GLY A 241 -3.41 -21.58 0.89
C GLY A 241 -3.79 -20.62 -0.24
N LEU A 242 -4.86 -19.85 -0.08
CA LEU A 242 -5.39 -18.95 -1.09
C LEU A 242 -4.61 -17.64 -1.12
N ALA A 243 -4.27 -17.19 -2.33
CA ALA A 243 -3.90 -15.81 -2.59
C ALA A 243 -4.82 -15.21 -3.65
N LEU A 244 -5.12 -13.92 -3.51
CA LEU A 244 -5.89 -13.17 -4.49
C LEU A 244 -5.27 -11.80 -4.70
N ALA A 245 -5.07 -11.44 -5.96
CA ALA A 245 -4.70 -10.10 -6.37
C ALA A 245 -5.72 -9.54 -7.36
N PHE A 246 -6.05 -8.27 -7.19
CA PHE A 246 -6.92 -7.52 -8.07
C PHE A 246 -6.24 -6.21 -8.43
N VAL A 247 -6.10 -5.94 -9.73
CA VAL A 247 -5.51 -4.70 -10.24
C VAL A 247 -6.46 -4.11 -11.26
N THR A 248 -6.72 -2.81 -11.13
CA THR A 248 -7.64 -2.07 -11.98
C THR A 248 -7.04 -0.72 -12.34
N ASN A 249 -7.22 -0.29 -13.59
CA ASN A 249 -7.02 1.11 -13.99
C ASN A 249 -8.31 1.93 -13.83
N ARG A 250 -9.44 1.28 -13.52
CA ARG A 250 -10.65 2.00 -13.09
C ARG A 250 -10.52 2.39 -11.62
N MET A 251 -10.41 3.68 -11.33
CA MET A 251 -10.36 4.26 -9.98
C MET A 251 -11.75 4.29 -9.35
N GLY A 252 -11.95 3.45 -8.34
CA GLY A 252 -13.17 3.40 -7.55
C GLY A 252 -14.38 2.87 -8.32
N ASN A 253 -15.57 3.21 -7.84
CA ASN A 253 -16.85 2.78 -8.40
C ASN A 253 -17.65 3.97 -8.97
N ALA A 254 -18.89 3.73 -9.41
CA ALA A 254 -19.74 4.77 -10.00
C ALA A 254 -20.07 5.93 -9.03
N LEU A 255 -19.97 5.72 -7.72
CA LEU A 255 -20.33 6.67 -6.67
C LEU A 255 -19.11 7.40 -6.07
N THR A 256 -17.92 6.80 -6.10
CA THR A 256 -16.69 7.42 -5.55
C THR A 256 -15.43 6.88 -6.22
N PRO A 257 -14.45 7.75 -6.56
CA PRO A 257 -13.15 7.33 -7.11
C PRO A 257 -12.21 6.71 -6.05
N LEU A 258 -12.61 6.70 -4.78
CA LEU A 258 -11.75 6.27 -3.66
C LEU A 258 -11.95 4.80 -3.30
N THR A 259 -13.14 4.23 -3.52
CA THR A 259 -13.47 2.87 -3.08
C THR A 259 -14.00 2.00 -4.20
N ASP A 260 -13.57 0.73 -4.21
CA ASP A 260 -14.04 -0.29 -5.13
C ASP A 260 -14.35 -1.57 -4.36
N LEU A 261 -15.58 -2.06 -4.49
CA LEU A 261 -16.03 -3.26 -3.78
C LEU A 261 -15.74 -4.55 -4.57
N ARG A 262 -15.27 -4.46 -5.82
CA ARG A 262 -14.98 -5.62 -6.67
C ARG A 262 -14.00 -6.56 -6.00
N MET A 263 -12.90 -6.04 -5.47
CA MET A 263 -11.92 -6.86 -4.77
C MET A 263 -12.50 -7.54 -3.53
N LEU A 264 -13.31 -6.83 -2.74
CA LEU A 264 -13.93 -7.39 -1.53
C LEU A 264 -14.91 -8.53 -1.87
N ARG A 265 -15.69 -8.37 -2.95
CA ARG A 265 -16.64 -9.38 -3.46
C ARG A 265 -15.92 -10.58 -4.06
N LEU A 266 -14.89 -10.34 -4.88
CA LEU A 266 -14.04 -11.40 -5.46
C LEU A 266 -13.34 -12.19 -4.35
N GLY A 267 -12.81 -11.51 -3.32
CA GLY A 267 -12.25 -12.15 -2.14
C GLY A 267 -13.24 -13.08 -1.43
N ALA A 268 -14.50 -12.65 -1.31
CA ALA A 268 -15.52 -13.45 -0.63
C ALA A 268 -15.89 -14.72 -1.43
N GLN A 269 -15.97 -14.58 -2.76
CA GLN A 269 -16.20 -15.71 -3.65
C GLN A 269 -15.01 -16.68 -3.65
N ALA A 270 -13.78 -16.18 -3.78
CA ALA A 270 -12.56 -16.99 -3.78
C ALA A 270 -12.42 -17.77 -2.46
N GLN A 271 -12.64 -17.12 -1.32
CA GLN A 271 -12.66 -17.77 -0.01
C GLN A 271 -13.77 -18.82 0.15
N SER A 272 -14.93 -18.60 -0.47
CA SER A 272 -15.99 -19.60 -0.49
C SER A 272 -15.64 -20.83 -1.34
N ILE A 273 -14.87 -20.64 -2.41
CA ILE A 273 -14.42 -21.75 -3.28
C ILE A 273 -13.31 -22.52 -2.60
N ALA A 274 -12.30 -21.83 -2.05
CA ALA A 274 -11.14 -22.45 -1.41
C ALA A 274 -11.53 -23.36 -0.23
N ARG A 275 -12.60 -23.03 0.50
CA ARG A 275 -13.12 -23.88 1.59
C ARG A 275 -13.82 -25.17 1.14
N ARG A 276 -14.12 -25.31 -0.15
CA ARG A 276 -14.78 -26.49 -0.72
C ARG A 276 -13.79 -27.44 -1.41
N LEU A 277 -12.54 -27.01 -1.56
CA LEU A 277 -11.42 -27.81 -2.04
C LEU A 277 -10.71 -28.46 -0.85
#